data_AF-A0A7Y7NMF9-F1
#
_entry.id   AF-A0A7Y7NMF9-F1
#
_cell.length_a   1.000
_cell.length_b   1.000
_cell.length_c   1.000
_cell.angle_alpha   90.00
_cell.angle_beta   90.00
_cell.angle_gamma   90.00
#
_symmetry.space_group_name_H-M   'P 1'
#
loop_
_entity.id
_entity.type
_entity.pdbx_description
1 polymer ?
#
loop_
_entity_poly.entity_id
_entity_poly.type
_entity_poly.pdbx_seq_one_letter_code
_entity_poly.pdbx_strand_id
1 'polypeptide(L)' 'MKVDQGPLKYLLSRRSAEIEKAVVGSGYLAKTVIGVVTFLLDNQGDFDLLTDKQQATFDRFIKPMLPAGSCRQD' A
#
# COMPACT_ATOMS: atom_id res chain seq x y z
N MET A 1 -0.50 -13.92 2.11
CA MET A 1 -0.33 -12.94 3.21
C MET A 1 -1.55 -12.03 3.29
N LYS A 2 -1.99 -11.63 4.49
CA LYS A 2 -3.06 -10.63 4.69
C LYS A 2 -2.51 -9.31 5.24
N VAL A 3 -3.05 -8.20 4.74
CA VAL A 3 -2.72 -6.84 5.17
C VAL A 3 -3.92 -6.25 5.92
N ASP A 4 -3.66 -5.66 7.09
CA ASP A 4 -4.70 -5.02 7.88
C ASP A 4 -5.32 -3.82 7.14
N GLN A 5 -6.64 -3.83 7.00
CA GLN A 5 -7.39 -2.80 6.31
C GLN A 5 -7.47 -1.48 7.07
N GLY A 6 -7.35 -1.49 8.41
CA GLY A 6 -7.39 -0.28 9.22
C GLY A 6 -6.27 0.70 8.83
N PRO A 7 -4.99 0.26 8.89
CA PRO A 7 -3.85 1.02 8.39
C PRO A 7 -3.96 1.44 6.93
N LEU A 8 -4.46 0.58 6.04
CA LEU A 8 -4.66 0.92 4.63
C LEU A 8 -5.70 2.06 4.44
N LYS A 9 -6.82 2.03 5.16
CA LYS A 9 -7.82 3.11 5.17
C LYS A 9 -7.25 4.41 5.74
N TYR A 10 -6.45 4.32 6.79
CA TYR A 10 -5.77 5.48 7.37
C TYR A 10 -4.78 6.10 6.38
N LEU A 11 -4.02 5.27 5.67
CA LEU A 11 -3.08 5.72 4.63
C LEU A 11 -3.77 6.50 3.51
N LEU A 12 -4.92 6.04 3.01
CA LEU A 12 -5.68 6.76 1.98
C LEU A 12 -6.33 8.06 2.49
N SER A 13 -6.88 8.05 3.71
CA SER A 13 -7.68 9.16 4.22
C SER A 13 -6.86 10.32 4.78
N ARG A 14 -5.63 10.07 5.24
CA ARG A 14 -4.85 11.05 6.03
C ARG A 14 -3.45 11.30 5.48
N ARG A 15 -2.97 10.50 4.51
CA ARG A 15 -1.56 10.48 4.12
C ARG A 15 -1.31 10.58 2.61
N SER A 16 -2.25 11.07 1.81
CA SER A 16 -2.05 11.30 0.38
C SER A 16 -0.81 12.16 0.09
N ALA A 17 -0.56 13.19 0.90
CA ALA A 17 0.65 14.02 0.81
C ALA A 17 1.96 13.28 1.20
N GLU A 18 1.89 12.29 2.10
CA GLU A 18 3.06 11.46 2.43
C GLU A 18 3.36 10.46 1.30
N ILE A 19 2.33 9.93 0.65
CA ILE A 19 2.48 9.11 -0.56
C ILE A 19 3.14 9.93 -1.66
N GLU A 20 2.66 11.14 -1.91
CA GLU A 20 3.26 12.05 -2.90
C GLU A 20 4.73 12.31 -2.61
N LYS A 21 5.10 12.61 -1.35
CA LYS A 21 6.49 12.81 -0.94
C LYS A 21 7.34 11.56 -1.16
N ALA A 22 6.83 10.37 -0.83
CA ALA A 22 7.59 9.14 -0.94
C ALA A 22 7.86 8.72 -2.39
N VAL A 23 7.04 9.15 -3.35
CA VAL A 23 7.25 8.82 -4.77
C VAL A 23 8.13 9.82 -5.52
N VAL A 24 8.45 11.00 -4.94
CA VAL A 24 9.30 12.01 -5.58
C VAL A 24 10.64 11.41 -5.99
N GLY A 25 11.04 11.63 -7.25
CA GLY A 25 12.32 11.15 -7.78
C GLY A 25 12.40 9.63 -8.01
N SER A 26 11.35 8.88 -7.70
CA SER A 26 11.36 7.41 -7.86
C SER A 26 10.95 6.93 -9.25
N GLY A 27 10.36 7.81 -10.07
CA GLY A 27 9.72 7.47 -11.35
C GLY A 27 8.30 6.91 -11.23
N TYR A 28 7.79 6.71 -10.00
CA TYR A 28 6.41 6.29 -9.75
C TYR A 28 5.48 7.49 -9.59
N LEU A 29 4.20 7.29 -9.93
CA LEU A 29 3.16 8.26 -9.69
C LEU A 29 2.43 7.93 -8.39
N ALA A 30 2.06 8.95 -7.61
CA ALA A 30 1.31 8.77 -6.37
C ALA A 30 0.00 7.98 -6.61
N LYS A 31 -0.66 8.24 -7.74
CA LYS A 31 -1.87 7.49 -8.15
C LYS A 31 -1.64 5.98 -8.31
N THR A 32 -0.43 5.55 -8.68
CA THR A 32 -0.09 4.13 -8.79
C THR A 32 -0.04 3.49 -7.40
N VAL A 33 0.60 4.15 -6.44
CA VAL A 33 0.66 3.67 -5.05
C VAL A 33 -0.75 3.66 -4.43
N ILE A 34 -1.51 4.74 -4.60
CA ILE A 34 -2.92 4.84 -4.15
C ILE A 34 -3.75 3.70 -4.75
N GLY A 35 -3.60 3.42 -6.05
CA GLY A 35 -4.33 2.34 -6.71
C GLY A 35 -4.06 0.96 -6.11
N VAL A 36 -2.81 0.67 -5.70
CA VAL A 36 -2.48 -0.60 -5.02
C VAL A 36 -3.11 -0.66 -3.63
N VAL A 37 -3.10 0.44 -2.87
CA VAL A 37 -3.77 0.51 -1.56
C VAL A 37 -5.27 0.28 -1.69
N THR A 38 -5.93 0.94 -2.66
CA THR A 38 -7.36 0.75 -2.94
C THR A 38 -7.66 -0.69 -3.36
N PHE A 39 -6.85 -1.27 -4.25
CA PHE A 39 -7.04 -2.66 -4.67
C PHE A 39 -6.97 -3.63 -3.48
N LEU A 40 -6.01 -3.43 -2.56
CA LEU A 40 -5.93 -4.24 -1.34
C LEU A 40 -7.21 -4.08 -0.50
N LEU A 41 -7.73 -2.87 -0.32
CA LEU A 41 -8.97 -2.65 0.44
C LEU A 41 -10.17 -3.35 -0.19
N ASP A 42 -10.34 -3.24 -1.51
CA ASP A 42 -11.42 -3.89 -2.24
C ASP A 42 -11.35 -5.42 -2.14
N ASN A 43 -10.13 -5.95 -2.02
CA ASN A 43 -9.84 -7.38 -1.91
C ASN A 43 -9.55 -7.83 -0.46
N GLN A 44 -10.11 -7.11 0.52
CA GLN A 44 -10.05 -7.48 1.94
C GLN A 44 -8.62 -7.68 2.49
N GLY A 45 -7.65 -6.93 1.97
CA GLY A 45 -6.24 -7.01 2.34
C GLY A 45 -5.51 -8.23 1.79
N ASP A 46 -6.06 -8.91 0.79
CA ASP A 46 -5.40 -10.07 0.18
C ASP A 46 -4.19 -9.65 -0.66
N PHE A 47 -3.00 -9.88 -0.12
CA PHE A 47 -1.75 -9.56 -0.81
C PHE A 47 -1.47 -10.50 -1.96
N ASP A 48 -1.92 -11.76 -1.88
CA ASP A 48 -1.58 -12.78 -2.87
C ASP A 48 -2.32 -12.56 -4.20
N LEU A 49 -3.32 -11.67 -4.21
CA LEU A 49 -4.00 -11.19 -5.41
C LEU A 49 -3.26 -10.06 -6.13
N LEU A 50 -2.19 -9.51 -5.54
CA LEU A 50 -1.37 -8.51 -6.21
C LEU A 50 -0.50 -9.17 -7.27
N THR A 51 -0.42 -8.56 -8.45
CA THR A 51 0.60 -8.89 -9.46
C THR A 51 2.00 -8.53 -8.96
N ASP A 52 3.05 -9.13 -9.53
CA ASP A 52 4.44 -8.87 -9.16
C ASP A 52 4.80 -7.37 -9.14
N LYS A 53 4.29 -6.59 -10.11
CA LYS A 53 4.51 -5.14 -10.18
C LYS A 53 3.82 -4.40 -9.03
N GLN A 54 2.64 -4.85 -8.63
CA GLN A 54 1.91 -4.27 -7.49
C GLN A 54 2.56 -4.68 -6.16
N GLN A 55 3.05 -5.91 -6.03
CA GLN A 55 3.82 -6.36 -4.88
C GLN A 55 5.10 -5.53 -4.70
N ALA A 56 5.85 -5.29 -5.78
CA ALA A 56 7.02 -4.41 -5.74
C ALA A 56 6.67 -2.97 -5.32
N THR A 57 5.51 -2.46 -5.77
CA THR A 57 5.01 -1.15 -5.35
C THR A 57 4.64 -1.15 -3.86
N PHE A 58 4.02 -2.23 -3.38
CA PHE A 58 3.66 -2.41 -1.99
C PHE A 58 4.89 -2.44 -1.09
N ASP A 59 5.86 -3.32 -1.36
CA ASP A 59 7.05 -3.46 -0.53
C ASP A 59 7.88 -2.17 -0.50
N ARG A 60 7.95 -1.45 -1.62
CA ARG A 60 8.75 -0.23 -1.73
C ARG A 60 8.10 0.98 -1.04
N PHE A 61 6.79 1.17 -1.18
CA PHE A 61 6.13 2.42 -0.76
C PHE A 61 5.07 2.24 0.31
N ILE A 62 4.28 1.18 0.26
CA ILE A 62 3.13 1.01 1.15
C ILE A 62 3.58 0.42 2.48
N LYS A 63 4.28 -0.71 2.44
CA LYS A 63 4.74 -1.44 3.62
C LYS A 63 5.53 -0.58 4.62
N PRO A 64 6.46 0.30 4.20
CA PRO A 64 7.19 1.17 5.14
C PRO A 64 6.29 2.22 5.83
N MET A 65 5.12 2.51 5.28
CA MET A 65 4.16 3.47 5.84
C MET A 65 3.13 2.82 6.76
N LEU A 66 3.07 1.49 6.81
CA LEU A 66 2.16 0.77 7.70
C LEU A 66 2.79 0.59 9.08
N PRO A 67 2.01 0.62 10.17
CA PRO A 67 2.48 0.23 11.49
C PRO A 67 3.04 -1.20 11.50
N ALA A 68 3.98 -1.48 12.40
CA ALA A 68 4.49 -2.83 12.59
C ALA A 68 3.34 -3.82 12.92
N GLY A 69 3.43 -5.04 12.38
CA GLY A 69 2.39 -6.06 12.57
C GLY A 69 1.15 -5.92 11.68
N SER A 70 1.13 -4.95 10.76
CA SER A 70 0.03 -4.77 9.79
C SER A 70 0.03 -5.81 8.66
N CYS A 71 1.11 -6.59 8.51
CA CYS A 71 1.21 -7.67 7.54
C CYS A 71 1.32 -8.99 8.31
N ARG A 72 0.36 -9.90 8.11
CA ARG A 72 0.33 -11.21 8.80
C ARG A 72 0.33 -12.35 7.78
N GLN A 73 1.10 -13.38 8.10
CA GLN A 73 1.05 -14.67 7.42
C GLN A 73 0.02 -15.51 8.18
N ASP A 74 -1.27 -15.27 7.94
CA ASP A 74 -2.30 -16.21 8.38
C ASP A 74 -2.18 -17.52 7.56
#